data_AF-A0A4R6V0Y8-F1
#
_entry.id   AF-A0A4R6V0Y8-F1
#
_cell.length_a   1.000
_cell.length_b   1.000
_cell.length_c   1.000
_cell.angle_alpha   90.00
_cell.angle_beta   90.00
_cell.angle_gamma   90.00
#
_symmetry.space_group_name_H-M   'P 1'
#
loop_
_entity.id
_entity.type
_entity.pdbx_description
1 polymer ?
#
loop_
_entity_poly.entity_id
_entity_poly.type
_entity_poly.pdbx_seq_one_letter_code
_entity_poly.pdbx_strand_id
1 'polypeptide(L)'
;MTTWESFAAQAPGLASAVRARFEANRHHVLATLRRDGAPRVSGTEVSFHGPDLVIGSMPGAVKARDLQRDGRFALHAHTGDSSMAGGDAKVSGTAVEVTDPDEVERFREPGTPPGPFHLFRLELTDVVLTSVEGDRLVVDVWREGEETRRISR
;
A
#
# COMPACT_ATOMS: atom_id res chain seq x y z
N MET A 1 -9.95 10.64 -4.12
CA MET A 1 -8.94 10.41 -3.07
C MET A 1 -9.55 9.48 -2.06
N THR A 2 -9.26 8.18 -2.18
CA THR A 2 -9.92 7.12 -1.42
C THR A 2 -9.00 6.60 -0.32
N THR A 3 -9.42 6.73 0.94
CA THR A 3 -8.72 6.14 2.09
C THR A 3 -8.89 4.62 2.10
N TRP A 4 -8.10 3.93 2.93
CA TRP A 4 -8.27 2.49 3.12
C TRP A 4 -9.68 2.14 3.61
N GLU A 5 -10.21 2.91 4.58
CA GLU A 5 -11.56 2.70 5.11
C GLU A 5 -12.64 2.86 4.04
N SER A 6 -12.54 3.90 3.20
CA SER A 6 -13.50 4.12 2.11
C SER A 6 -13.47 2.98 1.08
N PHE A 7 -12.28 2.48 0.73
CA PHE A 7 -12.14 1.27 -0.08
C PHE A 7 -12.72 0.04 0.63
N ALA A 8 -12.43 -0.15 1.91
CA ALA A 8 -12.89 -1.30 2.69
C ALA A 8 -14.41 -1.33 2.85
N ALA A 9 -15.07 -0.17 2.91
CA ALA A 9 -16.52 -0.08 2.90
C ALA A 9 -17.12 -0.50 1.55
N GLN A 10 -16.44 -0.23 0.44
CA GLN A 10 -16.90 -0.58 -0.92
C GLN A 10 -16.64 -2.04 -1.28
N ALA A 11 -15.54 -2.63 -0.81
CA ALA A 11 -15.10 -3.97 -1.17
C ALA A 11 -14.59 -4.76 0.06
N PRO A 12 -15.43 -5.06 1.06
CA PRO A 12 -15.01 -5.56 2.37
C PRO A 12 -14.25 -6.90 2.31
N GLY A 13 -14.70 -7.83 1.46
CA GLY A 13 -14.02 -9.12 1.29
C GLY A 13 -12.62 -8.98 0.69
N LEU A 14 -12.48 -8.16 -0.35
CA LEU A 14 -11.20 -7.87 -0.99
C LEU A 14 -10.27 -7.13 -0.03
N ALA A 15 -10.79 -6.15 0.69
CA ALA A 15 -10.03 -5.39 1.69
C ALA A 15 -9.50 -6.30 2.81
N SER A 16 -10.33 -7.19 3.35
CA SER A 16 -9.90 -8.14 4.37
C SER A 16 -8.78 -9.05 3.86
N ALA A 17 -8.89 -9.55 2.63
CA ALA A 17 -7.86 -10.43 2.04
C ALA A 17 -6.54 -9.69 1.78
N VAL A 18 -6.61 -8.47 1.21
CA VAL A 18 -5.43 -7.64 0.94
C VAL A 18 -4.75 -7.19 2.24
N ARG A 19 -5.52 -6.82 3.26
CA ARG A 19 -4.97 -6.48 4.58
C ARG A 19 -4.22 -7.66 5.20
N ALA A 20 -4.80 -8.86 5.15
CA ALA A 20 -4.15 -10.06 5.65
C ALA A 20 -2.81 -10.32 4.94
N ARG A 21 -2.68 -9.97 3.65
CA ARG A 21 -1.39 -10.06 2.92
C ARG A 21 -0.34 -9.08 3.40
N PHE A 22 -0.73 -7.85 3.69
CA PHE A 22 0.17 -6.85 4.27
C PHE A 22 0.57 -7.22 5.71
N GLU A 23 -0.36 -7.67 6.54
CA GLU A 23 -0.07 -8.00 7.94
C GLU A 23 0.75 -9.31 8.11
N ALA A 24 0.70 -10.22 7.13
CA ALA A 24 1.43 -11.49 7.19
C ALA A 24 2.96 -11.35 7.12
N ASN A 25 3.49 -10.23 6.62
CA ASN A 25 4.93 -10.01 6.46
C ASN A 25 5.29 -8.55 6.69
N ARG A 26 6.43 -8.29 7.33
CA ARG A 26 6.85 -6.91 7.64
C ARG A 26 7.24 -6.08 6.41
N HIS A 27 7.87 -6.72 5.41
CA HIS A 27 8.53 -6.02 4.32
C HIS A 27 7.83 -6.25 2.97
N HIS A 28 7.62 -5.16 2.24
CA HIS A 28 6.94 -5.12 0.95
C HIS A 28 7.75 -4.34 -0.08
N VAL A 29 7.32 -4.39 -1.35
CA VAL A 29 8.00 -3.69 -2.44
C VAL A 29 7.18 -2.47 -2.86
N LEU A 30 7.75 -1.29 -2.67
CA LEU A 30 7.20 -0.01 -3.14
C LEU A 30 7.88 0.40 -4.45
N ALA A 31 7.09 0.65 -5.47
CA ALA A 31 7.48 1.29 -6.72
C ALA A 31 7.12 2.79 -6.70
N THR A 32 8.05 3.64 -7.10
CA THR A 32 7.91 5.10 -7.19
C THR A 32 8.48 5.61 -8.52
N LEU A 33 8.19 6.87 -8.87
CA LEU A 33 8.72 7.50 -10.08
C LEU A 33 9.92 8.40 -9.76
N ARG A 34 11.05 8.13 -10.41
CA ARG A 34 12.22 8.98 -10.36
C ARG A 34 11.96 10.30 -11.07
N ARG A 35 12.85 11.29 -10.85
CA ARG A 35 12.84 12.58 -11.59
C ARG A 35 12.83 12.43 -13.12
N ASP A 36 13.45 11.39 -13.65
CA ASP A 36 13.50 11.08 -15.09
C ASP A 36 12.31 10.22 -15.57
N GLY A 37 11.34 9.92 -14.70
CA GLY A 37 10.17 9.10 -14.98
C GLY A 37 10.42 7.58 -14.93
N ALA A 38 11.67 7.13 -14.73
CA ALA A 38 11.95 5.71 -14.61
C ALA A 38 11.42 5.15 -13.27
N PRO A 39 10.92 3.90 -13.24
CA PRO A 39 10.47 3.28 -12.00
C PRO A 39 11.65 3.00 -11.05
N ARG A 40 11.45 3.22 -9.76
CA ARG A 40 12.34 2.76 -8.68
C ARG A 40 11.58 1.83 -7.76
N VAL A 41 12.17 0.68 -7.45
CA VAL A 41 11.69 -0.22 -6.39
C VAL A 41 12.50 -0.06 -5.10
N SER A 42 11.83 -0.17 -3.96
CA SER A 42 12.45 -0.14 -2.64
C SER A 42 11.67 -0.99 -1.64
N GLY A 43 12.35 -1.53 -0.63
CA GLY A 43 11.67 -2.15 0.51
C GLY A 43 10.92 -1.11 1.34
N THR A 44 9.73 -1.45 1.82
CA THR A 44 8.96 -0.61 2.74
C THR A 44 8.19 -1.45 3.76
N GLU A 45 7.80 -0.81 4.85
CA GLU A 45 6.86 -1.33 5.84
C GLU A 45 5.55 -0.55 5.68
N VAL A 46 4.44 -1.20 5.97
CA VAL A 46 3.09 -0.69 5.75
C VAL A 46 2.31 -0.85 7.04
N SER A 47 1.61 0.21 7.45
CA SER A 47 0.78 0.18 8.66
C SER A 47 -0.63 0.63 8.34
N PHE A 48 -1.60 0.04 9.04
CA PHE A 48 -3.00 0.46 9.01
C PHE A 48 -3.25 1.27 10.28
N HIS A 49 -3.63 2.54 10.13
CA HIS A 49 -3.84 3.45 11.26
C HIS A 49 -5.16 4.19 11.09
N GLY A 50 -6.12 3.91 11.96
CA GLY A 50 -7.47 4.44 11.83
C GLY A 50 -8.03 4.15 10.43
N PRO A 51 -8.41 5.19 9.66
CA PRO A 51 -8.97 5.00 8.31
C PRO A 51 -7.92 4.80 7.22
N ASP A 52 -6.63 4.91 7.54
CA ASP A 52 -5.55 5.10 6.57
C ASP A 52 -4.65 3.88 6.40
N LEU A 53 -4.15 3.73 5.17
CA LEU A 53 -2.95 2.95 4.86
C LEU A 53 -1.78 3.92 4.81
N VAL A 54 -0.70 3.64 5.55
CA VAL A 54 0.45 4.54 5.64
C VAL A 54 1.78 3.82 5.44
N ILE A 55 2.77 4.60 5.00
CA ILE A 55 4.18 4.19 4.98
C ILE A 55 5.04 5.22 5.69
N GLY A 56 5.98 4.73 6.50
CA GLY A 56 7.05 5.54 7.08
C GLY A 56 8.32 5.47 6.25
N SER A 57 9.15 6.51 6.32
CA SER A 57 10.48 6.47 5.72
C SER A 57 11.49 7.29 6.51
N MET A 58 12.73 6.83 6.50
CA MET A 58 13.86 7.56 7.06
C MET A 58 14.00 8.94 6.39
N PRO A 59 14.39 9.98 7.14
CA PRO A 59 14.68 11.30 6.60
C PRO A 59 15.64 11.25 5.41
N GLY A 60 15.29 11.95 4.34
CA GLY A 60 16.15 12.07 3.16
C GLY A 60 16.28 10.80 2.31
N ALA A 61 15.52 9.74 2.62
CA ALA A 61 15.47 8.54 1.78
C ALA A 61 15.03 8.90 0.35
N VAL A 62 15.67 8.27 -0.64
CA VAL A 62 15.42 8.61 -2.05
C VAL A 62 13.98 8.31 -2.47
N LYS A 63 13.37 7.23 -1.94
CA LYS A 63 11.95 6.91 -2.18
C LYS A 63 11.00 8.00 -1.66
N ALA A 64 11.33 8.66 -0.55
CA ALA A 64 10.55 9.78 -0.03
C ALA A 64 10.66 11.00 -0.94
N ARG A 65 11.86 11.30 -1.45
CA ARG A 65 12.06 12.39 -2.43
C ARG A 65 11.36 12.13 -3.76
N ASP A 66 11.26 10.86 -4.16
CA ASP A 66 10.50 10.45 -5.35
C ASP A 66 9.00 10.74 -5.11
N LEU A 67 8.43 10.28 -3.99
CA LEU A 67 7.01 10.55 -3.63
C LEU A 67 6.67 12.04 -3.44
N GLN A 68 7.58 12.81 -2.84
CA GLN A 68 7.39 14.27 -2.69
C GLN A 68 7.33 15.00 -4.05
N ARG A 69 8.04 14.47 -5.05
CA ARG A 69 8.04 15.04 -6.41
C ARG A 69 6.84 14.56 -7.21
N ASP A 70 6.53 13.28 -7.10
CA ASP A 70 5.44 12.60 -7.79
C ASP A 70 4.88 11.51 -6.88
N GLY A 71 3.69 11.76 -6.32
CA GLY A 71 3.09 10.88 -5.33
C GLY A 71 2.62 9.54 -5.89
N ARG A 72 2.66 9.33 -7.22
CA ARG A 72 2.21 8.06 -7.80
C ARG A 72 3.07 6.90 -7.33
N PHE A 73 2.39 5.85 -6.87
CA PHE A 73 3.04 4.65 -6.39
C PHE A 73 2.31 3.38 -6.83
N ALA A 74 3.05 2.28 -6.81
CA ALA A 74 2.48 0.94 -6.74
C ALA A 74 3.16 0.18 -5.59
N LEU A 75 2.38 -0.56 -4.81
CA LEU A 75 2.82 -1.27 -3.64
C LEU A 75 2.42 -2.74 -3.78
N HIS A 76 3.42 -3.61 -3.76
CA HIS A 76 3.26 -5.05 -3.88
C HIS A 76 3.52 -5.70 -2.53
N ALA A 77 2.48 -6.33 -1.97
CA ALA A 77 2.62 -7.10 -0.75
C ALA A 77 3.62 -8.24 -0.92
N HIS A 78 4.18 -8.72 0.19
CA HIS A 78 5.15 -9.80 0.16
C HIS A 78 4.53 -11.04 -0.52
N THR A 79 5.24 -11.63 -1.47
CA THR A 79 4.72 -12.77 -2.27
C THR A 79 4.63 -14.07 -1.48
N GLY A 80 5.20 -14.11 -0.27
CA GLY A 80 5.20 -15.29 0.60
C GLY A 80 6.19 -16.35 0.13
N ASP A 81 5.88 -17.60 0.44
CA ASP A 81 6.72 -18.78 0.24
C ASP A 81 6.48 -19.50 -1.10
N SER A 82 5.94 -18.79 -2.10
CA SER A 82 5.50 -19.30 -3.41
C SER A 82 4.26 -20.21 -3.44
N SER A 83 3.66 -20.53 -2.30
CA SER A 83 2.44 -21.37 -2.23
C SER A 83 1.18 -20.72 -2.83
N MET A 84 1.22 -19.41 -3.14
CA MET A 84 0.05 -18.58 -3.46
C MET A 84 -1.04 -18.58 -2.36
N ALA A 85 -0.74 -19.08 -1.15
CA ALA A 85 -1.66 -19.05 -0.03
C ALA A 85 -2.05 -17.60 0.32
N GLY A 86 -3.34 -17.32 0.30
CA GLY A 86 -3.88 -15.96 0.48
C GLY A 86 -3.76 -15.02 -0.73
N GLY A 87 -3.07 -15.44 -1.80
CA GLY A 87 -2.93 -14.68 -3.05
C GLY A 87 -1.82 -13.62 -3.06
N ASP A 88 -1.69 -12.98 -4.22
CA ASP A 88 -0.75 -11.93 -4.58
C ASP A 88 -1.48 -10.58 -4.59
N ALA A 89 -1.16 -9.69 -3.64
CA ALA A 89 -1.88 -8.43 -3.44
C ALA A 89 -1.05 -7.22 -3.88
N LYS A 90 -1.69 -6.30 -4.60
CA LYS A 90 -1.12 -5.03 -5.07
C LYS A 90 -2.11 -3.91 -4.83
N VAL A 91 -1.61 -2.76 -4.40
CA VAL A 91 -2.38 -1.52 -4.31
C VAL A 91 -1.61 -0.40 -4.99
N SER A 92 -2.31 0.56 -5.62
CA SER A 92 -1.68 1.69 -6.30
C SER A 92 -2.52 2.94 -6.08
N GLY A 93 -1.90 4.10 -6.25
CA GLY A 93 -2.58 5.39 -6.12
C GLY A 93 -1.59 6.53 -5.89
N THR A 94 -1.96 7.46 -5.02
CA THR A 94 -1.17 8.65 -4.70
C THR A 94 -0.79 8.68 -3.22
N ALA A 95 0.50 8.82 -2.94
CA ALA A 95 1.02 9.04 -1.60
C ALA A 95 1.03 10.55 -1.30
N VAL A 96 0.47 10.93 -0.16
CA VAL A 96 0.42 12.31 0.33
C VAL A 96 1.26 12.40 1.60
N GLU A 97 2.27 13.26 1.60
CA GLU A 97 3.10 13.47 2.79
C GLU A 97 2.29 14.17 3.88
N VAL A 98 2.32 13.58 5.08
CA VAL A 98 1.74 14.18 6.27
C VAL A 98 2.81 15.06 6.91
N THR A 99 2.56 16.37 6.96
CA THR A 99 3.52 17.36 7.44
C THR A 99 3.10 18.05 8.74
N ASP A 100 1.86 17.86 9.19
CA ASP A 100 1.39 18.37 10.48
C ASP A 100 2.13 17.64 11.62
N PRO A 101 2.91 18.36 12.47
CA PRO A 101 3.71 17.73 13.52
C PRO A 101 2.88 16.93 14.54
N ASP A 102 1.68 17.42 14.88
CA ASP A 102 0.79 16.75 15.83
C ASP A 102 0.24 15.47 15.20
N GLU A 103 -0.04 15.50 13.90
CA GLU A 103 -0.44 14.31 13.16
C GLU A 103 0.70 13.30 13.09
N VAL A 104 1.89 13.71 12.63
CA VAL A 104 3.08 12.85 12.54
C VAL A 104 3.37 12.15 13.88
N GLU A 105 3.28 12.86 14.99
CA GLU A 105 3.55 12.27 16.31
C GLU A 105 2.51 11.22 16.71
N ARG A 106 1.25 11.31 16.27
CA ARG A 106 0.23 10.26 16.49
C ARG A 106 0.56 8.94 15.80
N PHE A 107 1.38 8.97 14.74
CA PHE A 107 1.82 7.76 14.01
C PHE A 107 3.14 7.20 14.55
N ARG A 108 3.79 7.85 15.53
CA ARG A 108 5.03 7.35 16.11
C ARG A 108 4.75 6.07 16.91
N GLU A 109 5.37 4.97 16.49
CA GLU A 109 5.27 3.72 17.24
C GLU A 109 5.97 3.85 18.61
N PRO A 110 5.38 3.30 19.68
CA PRO A 110 5.99 3.29 21.01
C PRO A 110 7.40 2.71 20.99
N GLY A 111 8.37 3.45 21.54
CA GLY A 111 9.78 3.05 21.55
C GLY A 111 10.60 3.50 20.34
N THR A 112 9.99 4.16 19.35
CA THR A 112 10.73 4.81 18.26
C THR A 112 11.47 6.05 18.80
N PRO A 113 12.80 6.15 18.66
CA PRO A 113 13.55 7.31 19.12
C PRO A 113 12.99 8.62 18.54
N PRO A 114 12.93 9.71 19.32
CA PRO A 114 12.52 11.00 18.81
C PRO A 114 13.46 11.45 17.69
N GLY A 115 12.88 12.01 16.64
CA GLY A 115 13.61 12.41 15.44
C GLY A 115 12.68 12.61 14.24
N PRO A 116 13.14 13.33 13.21
CA PRO A 116 12.35 13.50 12.00
C PRO A 116 12.17 12.15 11.31
N PHE A 117 11.02 11.96 10.67
CA PHE A 117 10.76 10.90 9.70
C PHE A 117 9.74 11.41 8.69
N HIS A 118 9.70 10.78 7.52
CA HIS A 118 8.63 11.02 6.56
C HIS A 118 7.48 10.07 6.84
N LEU A 119 6.26 10.58 6.77
CA LEU A 119 5.03 9.82 6.85
C LEU A 119 4.20 10.11 5.60
N PHE A 120 3.75 9.08 4.92
CA PHE A 120 2.86 9.23 3.77
C PHE A 120 1.57 8.45 3.99
N ARG A 121 0.44 9.14 3.81
CA ARG A 121 -0.88 8.53 3.64
C ARG A 121 -1.02 8.04 2.20
N LEU A 122 -1.48 6.81 2.01
CA LEU A 122 -1.69 6.22 0.71
C LEU A 122 -3.17 6.29 0.33
N GLU A 123 -3.47 7.15 -0.64
CA GLU A 123 -4.79 7.26 -1.25
C GLU A 123 -4.87 6.28 -2.43
N LEU A 124 -5.86 5.40 -2.40
CA LEU A 124 -5.96 4.28 -3.32
C LEU A 124 -6.74 4.65 -4.59
N THR A 125 -6.24 4.20 -5.73
CA THR A 125 -6.97 4.23 -7.01
C THR A 125 -7.25 2.82 -7.53
N ASP A 126 -6.38 1.86 -7.23
CA ASP A 126 -6.48 0.49 -7.70
C ASP A 126 -6.07 -0.49 -6.59
N VAL A 127 -6.84 -1.57 -6.46
CA VAL A 127 -6.53 -2.71 -5.58
C VAL A 127 -6.74 -4.00 -6.36
N VAL A 128 -5.73 -4.86 -6.37
CA VAL A 128 -5.74 -6.14 -7.09
C VAL A 128 -5.31 -7.26 -6.16
N LEU A 129 -6.07 -8.35 -6.15
CA LEU A 129 -5.70 -9.61 -5.54
C LEU A 129 -5.76 -10.71 -6.59
N THR A 130 -4.64 -11.40 -6.80
CA THR A 130 -4.56 -12.58 -7.68
C THR A 130 -4.44 -13.84 -6.82
N SER A 131 -5.35 -14.78 -6.94
CA SER A 131 -5.37 -16.04 -6.20
C SER A 131 -5.53 -17.23 -7.14
N VAL A 132 -5.42 -18.44 -6.58
CA VAL A 132 -5.70 -19.69 -7.27
C VAL A 132 -6.89 -20.36 -6.59
N GLU A 133 -7.93 -20.67 -7.36
CA GLU A 133 -9.11 -21.42 -6.90
C GLU A 133 -9.23 -22.69 -7.76
N GLY A 134 -8.85 -23.84 -7.19
CA GLY A 134 -8.78 -25.10 -7.93
C GLY A 134 -7.67 -25.06 -8.99
N ASP A 135 -8.05 -25.24 -10.26
CA ASP A 135 -7.17 -25.17 -11.43
C ASP A 135 -7.18 -23.81 -12.13
N ARG A 136 -7.84 -22.79 -11.54
CA ARG A 136 -8.04 -21.48 -12.18
C ARG A 136 -7.29 -20.35 -11.48
N LEU A 137 -6.87 -19.38 -12.28
CA LEU A 137 -6.38 -18.09 -11.78
C LEU A 137 -7.58 -17.17 -11.57
N VAL A 138 -7.72 -16.63 -10.36
CA VAL A 138 -8.77 -15.67 -10.01
C VAL A 138 -8.14 -14.32 -9.73
N VAL A 139 -8.70 -13.26 -10.31
CA VAL A 139 -8.23 -11.88 -10.15
C VAL A 139 -9.40 -11.02 -9.71
N ASP A 140 -9.34 -10.57 -8.46
CA ASP A 140 -10.24 -9.56 -7.90
C ASP A 140 -9.64 -8.17 -8.11
N VAL A 141 -10.42 -7.27 -8.70
CA VAL A 141 -9.99 -5.91 -9.06
C VAL A 141 -11.02 -4.92 -8.55
N TRP A 142 -10.56 -3.97 -7.75
CA TRP A 142 -11.30 -2.77 -7.39
C TRP A 142 -10.58 -1.54 -7.98
N ARG A 143 -11.37 -0.57 -8.47
CA ARG A 143 -10.89 0.73 -8.93
C ARG A 143 -11.76 1.84 -8.35
N GLU A 144 -11.15 2.97 -8.03
CA GLU A 144 -11.87 4.15 -7.54
C GLU A 144 -12.99 4.55 -8.52
N GLY A 145 -14.23 4.56 -8.02
CA GLY A 145 -15.41 4.91 -8.82
C GLY A 145 -16.01 3.78 -9.66
N GLU A 146 -15.48 2.55 -9.58
CA GLU A 146 -16.00 1.38 -10.29
C GLU A 146 -16.48 0.28 -9.34
N GLU A 147 -17.37 -0.59 -9.82
CA GLU A 147 -17.72 -1.82 -9.10
C GLU A 147 -16.56 -2.81 -9.08
N THR A 148 -16.44 -3.56 -7.98
CA THR A 148 -15.43 -4.63 -7.86
C THR A 148 -15.73 -5.72 -8.89
N ARG A 149 -14.69 -6.14 -9.62
CA ARG A 149 -14.79 -7.19 -10.64
C ARG A 149 -13.95 -8.39 -10.25
N ARG A 150 -14.49 -9.57 -10.49
CA ARG A 150 -13.80 -10.85 -10.37
C ARG A 150 -13.64 -11.48 -11.75
N ILE A 151 -12.41 -11.80 -12.12
CA ILE A 151 -12.05 -12.43 -13.40
C ILE A 151 -11.49 -13.81 -13.08
N SER A 152 -11.97 -14.85 -13.77
CA SER A 152 -11.46 -16.22 -13.66
C SER A 152 -10.96 -16.68 -15.03
N ARG A 153 -9.76 -17.26 -15.08
CA ARG A 153 -9.11 -17.75 -16.30
C ARG A 153 -8.47 -19.12 -16.07
#